data_AF-A0A024VE07-F1
#
_entry.id   AF-A0A024VE07-F1
#
_cell.length_a   1.000
_cell.length_b   1.000
_cell.length_c   1.000
_cell.angle_alpha   90.00
_cell.angle_beta   90.00
_cell.angle_gamma   90.00
#
_symmetry.space_group_name_H-M   'P 1'
#
loop_
_entity.id
_entity.type
_entity.pdbx_description
1 polymer ?
#
loop_
_entity_poly.entity_id
_entity_poly.type
_entity_poly.pdbx_seq_one_letter_code
_entity_poly.pdbx_strand_id
1 'polypeptide(L)' 'MSSDIWALGVMVFFMLTGKYPFEGKNTPKVVVLQLKHTKLAVDFLKRLLERNEKKRLTAYQALHHPWITSQVG' A
#
# COMPACT_ATOMS: atom_id res chain seq x y z
N MET A 1 -1.63 1.78 -16.49
CA MET A 1 -2.46 1.81 -15.28
C MET A 1 -1.76 1.29 -14.01
N SER A 2 -0.73 0.44 -14.12
CA SER A 2 0.02 -0.04 -12.93
C SER A 2 0.73 1.09 -12.16
N SER A 3 1.11 2.17 -12.87
CA SER A 3 1.66 3.39 -12.29
C SER A 3 0.70 4.09 -11.32
N ASP A 4 -0.60 4.08 -11.63
CA ASP A 4 -1.64 4.71 -10.79
C ASP A 4 -1.82 3.96 -9.47
N ILE A 5 -1.70 2.62 -9.49
CA ILE A 5 -1.75 1.78 -8.29
C ILE A 5 -0.53 2.00 -7.40
N TRP A 6 0.64 2.23 -8.00
CA TRP A 6 1.83 2.58 -7.24
C TRP A 6 1.66 3.94 -6.55
N ALA A 7 1.17 4.95 -7.28
CA ALA A 7 0.87 6.26 -6.70
C ALA A 7 -0.17 6.16 -5.57
N LEU A 8 -1.22 5.34 -5.76
CA LEU A 8 -2.19 5.04 -4.69
C LEU A 8 -1.51 4.45 -3.46
N GLY A 9 -0.60 3.49 -3.62
CA GLY A 9 0.18 2.94 -2.52
C GLY A 9 0.98 4.00 -1.76
N VAL A 10 1.59 4.95 -2.47
CA VAL A 10 2.31 6.08 -1.84
C VAL A 10 1.36 6.99 -1.07
N MET A 11 0.19 7.30 -1.64
CA MET A 11 -0.83 8.13 -0.97
C MET A 11 -1.39 7.45 0.28
N VAL A 12 -1.71 6.16 0.22
CA VAL A 12 -2.19 5.39 1.38
C VAL A 12 -1.12 5.34 2.46
N PHE A 13 0.16 5.14 2.09
CA PHE A 13 1.26 5.20 3.05
C PHE A 13 1.31 6.57 3.75
N PHE A 14 1.21 7.65 2.98
CA PHE A 14 1.22 9.01 3.50
C PHE A 14 0.03 9.26 4.45
N MET A 15 -1.18 8.87 4.07
CA MET A 15 -2.37 9.02 4.91
C MET A 15 -2.25 8.26 6.24
N LEU A 16 -1.61 7.09 6.23
CA LEU A 16 -1.44 6.27 7.43
C LEU A 16 -0.31 6.75 8.35
N THR A 17 0.70 7.45 7.83
CA THR A 17 1.93 7.74 8.58
C THR A 17 2.25 9.23 8.73
N GLY A 18 1.66 10.08 7.90
CA GLY A 18 2.05 11.47 7.72
C GLY A 18 3.45 11.65 7.12
N LYS A 19 4.07 10.59 6.58
CA LYS A 19 5.43 10.58 6.02
C LYS A 19 5.42 10.05 4.59
N TYR A 20 6.46 10.36 3.81
CA TYR A 20 6.64 9.76 2.49
C TYR A 20 7.41 8.44 2.59
N PRO A 21 7.04 7.42 1.79
CA PRO A 21 7.70 6.12 1.82
C PRO A 21 9.14 6.15 1.24
N PHE A 22 9.56 7.29 0.67
CA PHE A 22 10.84 7.46 -0.01
C PHE A 22 11.55 8.74 0.44
N GLU A 23 11.99 8.81 1.69
CA GLU A 23 12.98 9.80 2.14
C GLU A 23 14.36 9.13 2.21
N GLY A 24 15.14 9.23 1.13
CA GLY A 24 16.55 8.80 1.10
C GLY A 24 16.79 7.30 0.96
N LYS A 25 17.49 6.92 -0.12
CA LYS A 25 18.08 5.59 -0.42
C LYS A 25 17.14 4.38 -0.24
N ASN A 26 16.34 4.14 -1.30
CA ASN A 26 15.86 2.84 -1.79
C ASN A 26 15.71 1.71 -0.77
N THR A 27 14.54 1.59 -0.14
CA THR A 27 13.74 0.35 -0.17
C THR A 27 12.38 0.55 0.53
N PRO A 28 11.24 0.48 -0.19
CA PRO A 28 9.91 0.55 0.44
C PRO A 28 9.62 -0.68 1.34
N LYS A 29 10.45 -1.72 1.28
CA LYS A 29 10.27 -2.97 2.06
C LYS A 29 10.32 -2.76 3.57
N VAL A 30 11.10 -1.79 4.06
CA VAL A 30 11.35 -1.66 5.52
C VAL A 30 10.30 -0.78 6.20
N VAL A 31 9.78 0.23 5.51
CA VAL A 31 8.91 1.24 6.14
C VAL A 31 7.49 0.73 6.37
N VAL A 32 6.97 -0.13 5.47
CA VAL A 32 5.63 -0.73 5.60
C VAL A 32 5.55 -1.74 6.76
N LEU A 33 6.68 -2.37 7.12
CA LEU A 33 6.76 -3.34 8.21
C LEU A 33 6.77 -2.71 9.61
N GLN A 34 7.11 -1.43 9.73
CA GLN A 34 7.16 -0.70 11.01
C GLN A 34 5.83 0.00 11.36
N LEU A 35 4.82 -0.12 10.51
CA LEU A 35 3.50 0.42 10.77
C LEU A 35 2.86 -0.33 11.94
N LYS A 36 2.59 0.37 13.05
CA LYS A 36 1.71 -0.12 14.15
C LYS A 36 0.23 -0.14 13.74
N HIS A 37 -0.05 -0.36 12.47
CA HIS A 37 -1.40 -0.42 11.91
C HIS A 37 -1.89 -1.87 11.85
N THR A 38 -3.18 -2.05 11.56
CA THR A 38 -3.76 -3.40 11.45
C THR A 38 -3.01 -4.23 10.41
N LYS A 39 -2.86 -5.54 10.66
CA LYS A 39 -2.17 -6.48 9.75
C LYS A 39 -2.70 -6.39 8.31
N LEU A 40 -4.00 -6.08 8.16
CA LEU A 40 -4.67 -5.89 6.87
C LEU A 40 -4.22 -4.61 6.13
N ALA A 41 -4.01 -3.50 6.83
CA ALA A 41 -3.49 -2.25 6.23
C ALA A 41 -2.09 -2.45 5.66
N VAL A 42 -1.25 -3.15 6.43
CA VAL A 42 0.12 -3.50 6.04
C VAL A 42 0.14 -4.44 4.83
N ASP A 43 -0.73 -5.46 4.80
CA ASP A 43 -0.85 -6.36 3.65
C ASP A 43 -1.31 -5.62 2.39
N PHE A 44 -2.32 -4.75 2.53
CA PHE A 44 -2.82 -3.93 1.45
C PHE A 44 -1.71 -3.09 0.81
N LEU A 45 -0.95 -2.41 1.66
CA LEU A 45 0.12 -1.51 1.24
C LEU A 45 1.27 -2.24 0.55
N LYS A 46 1.63 -3.44 1.04
CA LYS A 46 2.63 -4.31 0.40
C LYS A 46 2.21 -4.72 -1.01
N ARG A 47 0.92 -5.03 -1.20
CA ARG A 47 0.38 -5.47 -2.49
C ARG A 47 0.20 -4.32 -3.49
N LEU A 48 -0.07 -3.10 -3.01
CA LEU A 48 -0.08 -1.88 -3.84
C LEU A 48 1.33 -1.49 -4.30
N LEU A 49 2.31 -1.59 -3.40
CA LEU A 49 3.72 -1.26 -3.66
C LEU A 49 4.55 -2.49 -4.11
N GLU A 50 3.90 -3.50 -4.68
CA GLU A 50 4.58 -4.67 -5.23
C GLU A 50 5.41 -4.25 -6.45
N ARG A 51 6.69 -4.62 -6.45
CA ARG A 51 7.66 -4.25 -7.49
C ARG A 51 7.36 -4.98 -8.79
N ASN A 52 6.90 -6.23 -8.71
CA ASN A 52 6.47 -6.96 -9.88
C ASN A 52 5.07 -6.51 -10.30
N GLU A 53 4.96 -5.76 -11.39
CA GLU A 53 3.68 -5.23 -11.88
C GLU A 53 2.63 -6.32 -12.14
N LYS A 54 3.04 -7.53 -12.54
CA LYS A 54 2.11 -8.65 -12.77
C LYS A 54 1.52 -9.20 -11.47
N LYS A 55 2.17 -8.96 -10.33
CA LYS A 55 1.71 -9.36 -8.99
C LYS A 55 1.07 -8.21 -8.22
N ARG A 56 1.25 -6.97 -8.68
CA ARG A 56 0.63 -5.78 -8.12
C ARG A 56 -0.88 -5.86 -8.29
N LEU A 57 -1.63 -5.40 -7.29
CA LEU A 57 -3.08 -5.35 -7.38
C LEU A 57 -3.53 -4.49 -8.56
N THR A 58 -4.64 -4.87 -9.17
CA THR A 58 -5.41 -3.96 -10.02
C THR A 58 -6.28 -3.05 -9.15
N ALA A 59 -6.81 -1.95 -9.71
CA ALA A 59 -7.75 -1.07 -9.01
C ALA A 59 -8.96 -1.85 -8.47
N TYR A 60 -9.50 -2.77 -9.28
CA TYR A 60 -10.62 -3.63 -8.89
C TYR A 60 -10.26 -4.51 -7.68
N GLN A 61 -9.09 -5.17 -7.72
CA GLN A 61 -8.65 -6.02 -6.61
C GLN A 61 -8.34 -5.21 -5.35
N ALA A 62 -7.80 -3.99 -5.51
CA ALA A 62 -7.53 -3.10 -4.40
C ALA A 62 -8.82 -2.66 -3.68
N LEU A 63 -9.87 -2.33 -4.43
CA LEU A 63 -11.17 -1.94 -3.87
C LEU A 63 -11.82 -3.06 -3.04
N HIS A 64 -11.59 -4.31 -3.43
CA HIS A 64 -12.14 -5.49 -2.75
C HIS A 64 -11.24 -6.06 -1.66
N HIS A 65 -10.13 -5.39 -1.34
CA HIS A 65 -9.22 -5.87 -0.32
C HIS A 65 -9.88 -5.82 1.07
N PRO A 66 -9.70 -6.83 1.94
CA PRO A 66 -10.33 -6.88 3.26
C PRO A 66 -10.11 -5.64 4.12
N TRP A 67 -8.96 -4.96 3.98
CA TRP A 67 -8.71 -3.70 4.68
C TRP A 67 -9.70 -2.57 4.31
N ILE A 68 -10.12 -2.51 3.04
CA ILE A 68 -11.08 -1.53 2.53
C ILE A 68 -12.51 -1.99 2.86
N THR A 69 -12.83 -3.24 2.59
CA THR A 69 -14.20 -3.75 2.74
C THR A 69 -14.59 -4.00 4.19
N SER A 70 -13.65 -4.21 5.11
CA SER A 70 -13.97 -4.37 6.55
C SER A 70 -14.29 -3.05 7.26
N GLN A 71 -14.11 -1.90 6.61
CA GLN A 71 -14.45 -0.57 7.15
C GLN A 71 -15.80 -0.06 6.63
N VAL A 72 -16.45 -0.81 5.74
CA VAL A 72 -17.80 -0.54 5.27
C VAL A 72 -18.76 -1.37 6.12
N GLY A 73 -19.00 -0.89 7.35
CA GLY A 73 -19.92 -1.45 8.32
C GLY A 73 -20.44 -0.35 9.22
#